data_AF-A0A7V5EBJ1-F1
#
_entry.id   AF-A0A7V5EBJ1-F1
#
_cell.length_a   1.000
_cell.length_b   1.000
_cell.length_c   1.000
_cell.angle_alpha   90.00
_cell.angle_beta   90.00
_cell.angle_gamma   90.00
#
_symmetry.space_group_name_H-M   'P 1'
#
loop_
_entity.id
_entity.type
_entity.pdbx_description
1 polymer ?
#
loop_
_entity_poly.entity_id
_entity_poly.type
_entity_poly.pdbx_seq_one_letter_code
_entity_poly.pdbx_strand_id
1 'polypeptide(L)'
;MSHKDTADTLLRNVDVTPQELLDVCDKLEDSLDGLKDMLKQLYLLLYEIEEELKKAVSQVVSERKTVPPMTVPQVLSQEVSVVQPTSPPPSPSAQKPQPQVVPQPREQPPFEPLPHSVVPQQPIAPQKTAPTKPSVMPVEPVSTTASAVQAKPKVIPIGRPDAAATNLTPPTFEVPIPTVAQNQPSVDTTQIRCNVLDELDKEAKHSVDTRSVRIEKPSKPGGLIEYMGLWDWFWRLKEEQQKEIVSILTDGTKVSQFDLFQREINVLKPSFASYCWQMANRLMHRDYDELATGLLIKGLTIVDSKHDKEMLHIMYAKYFYRRRHKIPNAYEACINHCDKAIKSFESDRETRPKPIAPFKLLTMIYEEKRDFKKLLEVCDRAIAVYEATPEADGFIRIRDVLKKRLGV
;
A
#
# COMPACT_ATOMS: atom_id res chain seq x y z
N MET A 1 4.73 22.72 35.43
CA MET A 1 4.87 22.98 33.98
C MET A 1 5.24 21.66 33.33
N SER A 2 4.73 21.38 32.13
CA SER A 2 5.20 20.23 31.36
C SER A 2 6.70 20.38 31.05
N HIS A 3 7.44 19.27 30.91
CA HIS A 3 8.82 19.31 30.40
C HIS A 3 8.88 20.02 29.04
N LYS A 4 7.81 19.92 28.24
CA LYS A 4 7.62 20.68 27.01
C LYS A 4 7.51 22.19 27.24
N ASP A 5 6.67 22.63 28.18
CA ASP A 5 6.48 24.07 28.45
C ASP A 5 7.78 24.70 28.99
N THR A 6 8.55 23.91 29.73
CA THR A 6 9.84 24.31 30.29
C THR A 6 10.88 24.46 29.19
N ALA A 7 10.92 23.50 28.24
CA ALA A 7 11.77 23.57 27.06
C ALA A 7 11.38 24.73 26.13
N ASP A 8 10.09 24.93 25.87
CA ASP A 8 9.57 26.03 25.03
C ASP A 8 9.87 27.41 25.64
N THR A 9 9.88 27.52 26.97
CA THR A 9 10.22 28.77 27.67
C THR A 9 11.73 29.04 27.61
N LEU A 10 12.56 28.01 27.78
CA LEU A 10 14.02 28.14 27.70
C LEU A 10 14.49 28.46 26.27
N LEU A 11 13.93 27.81 25.25
CA LEU A 11 14.25 28.06 23.84
C LEU A 11 13.88 29.48 23.36
N ARG A 12 13.00 30.19 24.08
CA ARG A 12 12.61 31.58 23.76
C ARG A 12 13.52 32.63 24.41
N ASN A 13 14.32 32.25 25.41
CA ASN A 13 15.27 33.16 26.04
C ASN A 13 16.60 33.15 25.27
N VAL A 14 17.11 34.34 24.92
CA VAL A 14 18.28 34.50 24.03
C VAL A 14 19.60 34.13 24.70
N ASP A 15 19.62 34.00 26.03
CA ASP A 15 20.84 33.79 26.85
C ASP A 15 20.95 32.39 27.46
N VAL A 16 20.41 31.35 26.82
CA VAL A 16 20.56 29.97 27.32
C VAL A 16 21.96 29.44 27.00
N THR A 17 22.66 28.97 28.03
CA THR A 17 23.98 28.36 27.85
C THR A 17 23.85 26.97 27.20
N PRO A 18 24.85 26.52 26.42
CA PRO A 18 24.81 25.19 25.80
C PRO A 18 24.59 24.04 26.79
N GLN A 19 25.05 24.20 28.04
CA GLN A 19 24.88 23.19 29.09
C GLN A 19 23.43 23.09 29.57
N GLU A 20 22.74 24.22 29.76
CA GLU A 20 21.33 24.23 30.16
C GLU A 20 20.43 23.62 29.08
N LEU A 21 20.81 23.75 27.80
CA LEU A 21 20.08 23.12 26.69
C LEU A 21 20.24 21.58 26.72
N LEU A 22 21.44 21.08 27.02
CA LEU A 22 21.68 19.64 27.18
C LEU A 22 20.86 19.06 28.35
N ASP A 23 20.84 19.73 29.50
CA ASP A 23 20.06 19.30 30.66
C ASP A 23 18.54 19.25 30.37
N VAL A 24 18.05 20.09 29.46
CA VAL A 24 16.65 20.06 29.00
C VAL A 24 16.40 18.88 28.07
N CYS A 25 17.35 18.58 27.16
CA CYS A 25 17.28 17.43 26.28
C CYS A 25 17.24 16.12 27.08
N ASP A 26 18.10 15.96 28.08
CA ASP A 26 18.14 14.76 28.93
C ASP A 26 16.79 14.57 29.67
N LYS A 27 16.22 15.63 30.25
CA LYS A 27 14.90 15.57 30.91
C LYS A 27 13.75 15.24 29.96
N LEU A 28 13.84 15.67 28.70
CA LEU A 28 12.86 15.32 27.67
C LEU A 28 13.01 13.86 27.25
N GLU A 29 14.23 13.34 27.16
CA GLU A 29 14.50 11.93 26.89
C GLU A 29 13.95 11.03 27.99
N ASP A 30 14.23 11.35 29.26
CA ASP A 30 13.68 10.65 30.43
C ASP A 30 12.14 10.64 30.43
N SER A 31 11.53 11.79 30.10
CA SER A 31 10.06 11.91 30.01
C SER A 31 9.49 11.04 28.89
N LEU A 32 10.21 10.94 27.78
CA LEU A 32 9.80 10.19 26.60
C LEU A 32 9.95 8.68 26.85
N ASP A 33 10.95 8.26 27.61
CA ASP A 33 11.10 6.89 28.07
C ASP A 33 10.02 6.50 29.09
N GLY A 34 9.66 7.39 30.02
CA GLY A 34 8.51 7.19 30.89
C GLY A 34 7.19 7.02 30.12
N LEU A 35 6.98 7.81 29.06
CA LEU A 35 5.83 7.65 28.16
C LEU A 35 5.86 6.33 27.39
N LYS A 36 7.03 5.88 26.91
CA LYS A 36 7.17 4.57 26.26
C LYS A 36 6.82 3.43 27.22
N ASP A 37 7.25 3.50 28.48
CA ASP A 37 6.96 2.47 29.46
C ASP A 37 5.49 2.43 29.86
N MET A 38 4.84 3.60 30.01
CA MET A 38 3.38 3.65 30.16
C MET A 38 2.65 3.05 28.95
N LEU A 39 3.12 3.33 27.73
CA LEU A 39 2.53 2.75 26.52
C LEU A 39 2.70 1.21 26.48
N LYS A 40 3.85 0.68 26.91
CA LYS A 40 4.06 -0.77 27.04
C LYS A 40 3.11 -1.38 28.07
N GLN A 41 2.94 -0.75 29.23
CA GLN A 41 1.99 -1.22 30.25
C GLN A 41 0.55 -1.23 29.72
N LEU A 42 0.14 -0.19 28.99
CA LEU A 42 -1.19 -0.11 28.40
C LEU A 42 -1.40 -1.18 27.31
N TYR A 43 -0.36 -1.50 26.55
CA TYR A 43 -0.39 -2.59 25.57
C TYR A 43 -0.52 -3.96 26.24
N LEU A 44 0.20 -4.21 27.34
CA LEU A 44 0.07 -5.43 28.13
C LEU A 44 -1.33 -5.59 28.72
N LEU A 45 -1.91 -4.50 29.23
CA LEU A 45 -3.26 -4.50 29.79
C LEU A 45 -4.34 -4.77 28.72
N LEU A 46 -4.18 -4.22 27.52
CA LEU A 46 -5.06 -4.52 26.39
C LEU A 46 -4.99 -6.00 25.99
N TYR A 47 -3.79 -6.59 26.01
CA TYR A 47 -3.61 -8.01 25.72
C TYR A 47 -4.28 -8.91 26.76
N GLU A 48 -4.19 -8.54 28.05
CA GLU A 48 -4.86 -9.25 29.13
C GLU A 48 -6.39 -9.21 28.99
N ILE A 49 -6.95 -8.03 28.68
CA ILE A 49 -8.39 -7.86 28.42
C ILE A 49 -8.83 -8.72 27.22
N GLU A 50 -8.03 -8.79 26.15
CA GLU A 50 -8.33 -9.62 24.98
C GLU A 50 -8.39 -11.12 25.34
N GLU A 51 -7.46 -11.59 26.17
CA GLU A 51 -7.43 -12.97 26.63
C GLU A 51 -8.59 -13.31 27.58
N GLU A 52 -8.98 -12.39 28.47
CA GLU A 52 -10.18 -12.55 29.30
C GLU A 52 -11.45 -12.58 28.46
N LEU A 53 -11.56 -11.72 27.45
CA LEU A 53 -12.70 -11.70 26.53
C LEU A 53 -12.80 -13.01 25.75
N LYS A 54 -11.67 -13.55 25.25
CA LYS A 54 -11.64 -14.86 24.59
C LYS A 54 -12.14 -15.97 25.51
N LYS A 55 -11.67 -16.01 26.76
CA LYS A 55 -12.14 -17.00 27.76
C LYS A 55 -13.64 -16.89 28.01
N ALA A 56 -14.15 -15.67 28.19
CA ALA A 56 -15.58 -15.43 28.39
C ALA A 56 -16.43 -15.90 27.18
N VAL A 57 -15.97 -15.61 25.96
CA VAL A 57 -16.64 -16.07 24.74
C VAL A 57 -16.64 -17.60 24.65
N SER A 58 -15.51 -18.26 24.92
CA SER A 58 -15.43 -19.72 24.95
C SER A 58 -16.38 -20.34 25.98
N GLN A 59 -16.52 -19.73 27.16
CA GLN A 59 -17.45 -20.18 28.19
C GLN A 59 -18.91 -20.10 27.70
N VAL A 60 -19.33 -18.95 27.15
CA VAL A 60 -20.69 -18.77 26.61
C VAL A 60 -21.00 -19.77 25.48
N VAL A 61 -20.02 -20.05 24.63
CA VAL A 61 -20.17 -21.05 23.56
C VAL A 61 -20.33 -22.46 24.13
N SER A 62 -19.62 -22.79 25.22
CA SER A 62 -19.73 -24.09 25.88
C SER A 62 -21.09 -24.29 26.57
N GLU A 63 -21.62 -23.25 27.23
CA GLU A 63 -22.92 -23.28 27.93
C GLU A 63 -24.11 -23.39 26.95
N ARG A 64 -23.99 -22.83 25.73
CA ARG A 64 -25.01 -22.98 24.69
C ARG A 64 -25.11 -24.39 24.12
N LYS A 65 -24.06 -25.21 24.21
CA LYS A 65 -24.09 -26.60 23.71
C LYS A 65 -24.81 -27.57 24.66
N THR A 66 -25.07 -27.16 25.91
CA THR A 66 -25.74 -28.02 26.91
C THR A 66 -27.26 -27.85 26.98
N VAL A 67 -27.86 -27.00 26.15
CA VAL A 67 -29.34 -26.90 26.09
C VAL A 67 -29.86 -28.04 25.20
N PRO A 68 -30.58 -29.04 25.73
CA PRO A 68 -31.16 -30.10 24.93
C PRO A 68 -32.15 -29.51 23.92
N PRO A 69 -32.22 -30.06 22.70
CA PRO A 69 -33.14 -29.55 21.67
C PRO A 69 -34.57 -29.64 22.21
N MET A 70 -35.24 -28.48 22.35
CA MET A 70 -36.68 -28.44 22.62
C MET A 70 -37.40 -29.19 21.50
N THR A 71 -38.06 -30.28 21.86
CA THR A 71 -38.92 -31.05 20.99
C THR A 71 -40.05 -30.15 20.49
N VAL A 72 -39.98 -29.75 19.22
CA VAL A 72 -41.05 -29.00 18.54
C VAL A 72 -42.22 -29.97 18.31
N PRO A 73 -43.46 -29.67 18.78
CA PRO A 73 -44.61 -30.51 18.51
C PRO A 73 -44.91 -30.58 17.01
N GLN A 74 -44.95 -31.79 16.45
CA GLN A 74 -45.40 -32.05 15.08
C GLN A 74 -46.86 -31.60 14.92
N VAL A 75 -47.09 -30.55 14.13
CA VAL A 75 -48.42 -30.20 13.65
C VAL A 75 -48.74 -31.07 12.44
N LEU A 76 -49.80 -31.85 12.60
CA LEU A 76 -50.41 -32.78 11.65
C LEU A 76 -50.72 -32.08 10.31
N SER A 77 -50.13 -32.54 9.21
CA SER A 77 -50.54 -32.16 7.86
C SER A 77 -51.69 -33.04 7.40
N GLN A 78 -52.87 -32.46 7.17
CA GLN A 78 -53.99 -33.12 6.49
C GLN A 78 -53.90 -32.87 4.98
N GLU A 79 -53.79 -33.96 4.22
CA GLU A 79 -54.04 -34.01 2.78
C GLU A 79 -55.53 -33.82 2.50
N VAL A 80 -55.88 -32.93 1.57
CA VAL A 80 -57.20 -32.90 0.93
C VAL A 80 -57.01 -32.92 -0.58
N SER A 81 -57.70 -33.86 -1.20
CA SER A 81 -57.61 -34.20 -2.61
C SER A 81 -58.95 -33.92 -3.31
N VAL A 82 -58.84 -33.52 -4.59
CA VAL A 82 -59.82 -33.57 -5.70
C VAL A 82 -60.98 -32.55 -5.72
N VAL A 83 -61.09 -31.80 -6.83
CA VAL A 83 -62.18 -31.83 -7.86
C VAL A 83 -62.16 -30.54 -8.71
N GLN A 84 -61.93 -30.69 -10.02
CA GLN A 84 -62.24 -29.70 -11.07
C GLN A 84 -63.76 -29.56 -11.25
N PRO A 85 -64.28 -28.35 -11.55
CA PRO A 85 -64.96 -28.21 -12.84
C PRO A 85 -64.92 -26.80 -13.50
N THR A 86 -64.87 -26.84 -14.84
CA THR A 86 -65.54 -26.00 -15.87
C THR A 86 -65.61 -24.45 -15.80
N SER A 87 -65.01 -23.85 -16.84
CA SER A 87 -65.38 -22.64 -17.63
C SER A 87 -65.41 -21.23 -16.98
N PRO A 88 -64.91 -20.18 -17.69
CA PRO A 88 -64.83 -18.79 -17.20
C PRO A 88 -66.02 -17.92 -17.64
N PRO A 89 -66.31 -16.82 -16.92
CA PRO A 89 -66.26 -15.48 -17.55
C PRO A 89 -65.88 -14.35 -16.54
N PRO A 90 -66.02 -13.07 -16.92
CA PRO A 90 -65.00 -12.21 -17.51
C PRO A 90 -64.33 -11.27 -16.51
N SER A 91 -63.18 -10.73 -16.91
CA SER A 91 -62.45 -9.65 -16.23
C SER A 91 -63.32 -8.42 -15.96
N PRO A 92 -63.10 -7.75 -14.82
CA PRO A 92 -63.20 -6.30 -14.74
C PRO A 92 -61.87 -5.66 -14.34
N SER A 93 -61.41 -4.79 -15.24
CA SER A 93 -60.98 -3.42 -14.98
C SER A 93 -59.92 -3.16 -13.90
N ALA A 94 -58.78 -2.69 -14.43
CA ALA A 94 -57.69 -2.01 -13.75
C ALA A 94 -58.14 -1.05 -12.64
N GLN A 95 -57.69 -1.32 -11.40
CA GLN A 95 -57.60 -0.33 -10.35
C GLN A 95 -56.19 0.27 -10.32
N LYS A 96 -56.18 1.60 -10.50
CA LYS A 96 -55.07 2.54 -10.33
C LYS A 96 -54.33 2.29 -9.00
N PRO A 97 -52.98 2.24 -8.97
CA PRO A 97 -52.26 2.26 -7.70
C PRO A 97 -52.45 3.62 -7.00
N GLN A 98 -52.83 3.56 -5.72
CA GLN A 98 -52.85 4.71 -4.82
C GLN A 98 -51.41 5.20 -4.57
N PRO A 99 -51.18 6.52 -4.49
CA PRO A 99 -49.85 7.07 -4.21
C PRO A 99 -49.45 6.79 -2.76
N GLN A 100 -48.25 6.20 -2.59
CA GLN A 100 -47.60 6.08 -1.30
C GLN A 100 -47.26 7.47 -0.75
N VAL A 101 -47.64 7.67 0.51
CA VAL A 101 -47.42 8.85 1.33
C VAL A 101 -45.92 9.04 1.56
N VAL A 102 -45.38 10.15 1.07
CA VAL A 102 -44.03 10.63 1.38
C VAL A 102 -43.98 11.03 2.85
N PRO A 103 -43.05 10.49 3.67
CA PRO A 103 -42.87 10.96 5.05
C PRO A 103 -42.37 12.40 5.06
N GLN A 104 -43.05 13.26 5.81
CA GLN A 104 -42.67 14.66 6.03
C GLN A 104 -41.28 14.78 6.68
N PRO A 105 -40.50 15.82 6.34
CA PRO A 105 -39.23 16.11 7.01
C PRO A 105 -39.48 16.53 8.46
N ARG A 106 -38.70 15.97 9.39
CA ARG A 106 -38.64 16.44 10.79
C ARG A 106 -38.17 17.89 10.82
N GLU A 107 -38.95 18.75 11.47
CA GLU A 107 -38.58 20.12 11.80
C GLU A 107 -37.28 20.13 12.62
N GLN A 108 -36.27 20.86 12.13
CA GLN A 108 -35.08 21.19 12.89
C GLN A 108 -35.42 22.30 13.91
N PRO A 109 -34.88 22.24 15.14
CA PRO A 109 -34.99 23.34 16.08
C PRO A 109 -34.23 24.59 15.57
N PRO A 110 -34.63 25.80 16.01
CA PRO A 110 -34.04 27.04 15.52
C PRO A 110 -32.58 27.17 15.98
N PHE A 111 -31.71 27.53 15.03
CA PHE A 111 -30.33 27.92 15.30
C PHE A 111 -30.30 29.22 16.10
N GLU A 112 -29.74 29.17 17.32
CA GLU A 112 -29.30 30.37 18.03
C GLU A 112 -28.08 30.98 17.31
N PRO A 113 -28.07 32.29 17.04
CA PRO A 113 -26.89 32.96 16.48
C PRO A 113 -25.81 33.09 17.56
N LEU A 114 -24.64 32.51 17.29
CA LEU A 114 -23.42 32.73 18.07
C LEU A 114 -23.05 34.22 18.05
N PRO A 115 -22.67 34.81 19.21
CA PRO A 115 -22.27 36.21 19.27
C PRO A 115 -20.99 36.47 18.48
N HIS A 116 -21.04 37.50 17.65
CA HIS A 116 -19.89 38.02 16.90
C HIS A 116 -18.73 38.33 17.85
N SER A 117 -17.62 37.61 17.69
CA SER A 117 -16.35 37.95 18.31
C SER A 117 -15.83 39.23 17.65
N VAL A 118 -15.93 40.32 18.39
CA VAL A 118 -15.31 41.61 18.09
C VAL A 118 -13.80 41.43 18.20
N VAL A 119 -13.12 41.37 17.05
CA VAL A 119 -11.65 41.48 16.98
C VAL A 119 -11.28 42.94 17.22
N PRO A 120 -10.50 43.28 18.26
CA PRO A 120 -9.96 44.62 18.41
C PRO A 120 -8.93 44.88 17.31
N GLN A 121 -9.20 45.88 16.47
CA GLN A 121 -8.23 46.45 15.55
C GLN A 121 -7.06 47.03 16.35
N GLN A 122 -5.85 46.48 16.14
CA GLN A 122 -4.62 47.13 16.58
C GLN A 122 -4.30 48.32 15.66
N PRO A 123 -3.91 49.48 16.21
CA PRO A 123 -3.61 50.66 15.43
C PRO A 123 -2.31 50.51 14.62
N ILE A 124 -2.43 50.77 13.33
CA ILE A 124 -1.32 50.91 12.38
C ILE A 124 -0.53 52.17 12.76
N ALA A 125 0.73 51.99 13.18
CA ALA A 125 1.66 53.09 13.32
C ALA A 125 2.29 53.43 11.95
N PRO A 126 2.44 54.73 11.62
CA PRO A 126 2.93 55.17 10.32
C PRO A 126 4.46 55.16 10.30
N GLN A 127 5.09 54.50 9.32
CA GLN A 127 6.47 54.77 8.96
C GLN A 127 6.59 55.38 7.57
N LYS A 128 7.40 56.44 7.56
CA LYS A 128 7.58 57.49 6.57
C LYS A 128 8.32 56.99 5.32
N THR A 129 7.80 57.45 4.18
CA THR A 129 8.50 57.85 2.95
C THR A 129 9.71 58.76 3.25
N ALA A 130 10.82 58.89 2.50
CA ALA A 130 11.29 58.47 1.17
C ALA A 130 12.83 58.75 1.12
N PRO A 131 13.45 59.20 0.01
CA PRO A 131 14.14 58.37 -0.98
C PRO A 131 15.64 58.72 -1.14
N THR A 132 16.45 57.86 -1.76
CA THR A 132 17.62 58.33 -2.51
C THR A 132 17.97 57.40 -3.67
N LYS A 133 17.99 58.00 -4.86
CA LYS A 133 18.32 57.42 -6.17
C LYS A 133 19.82 57.66 -6.47
N PRO A 134 20.37 57.22 -7.61
CA PRO A 134 21.63 56.48 -7.66
C PRO A 134 22.82 57.33 -8.09
N SER A 135 24.03 56.83 -7.82
CA SER A 135 25.26 57.36 -8.39
C SER A 135 25.56 56.63 -9.70
N VAL A 136 25.55 57.40 -10.79
CA VAL A 136 26.09 57.11 -12.11
C VAL A 136 27.40 57.88 -12.22
N MET A 137 28.47 57.27 -12.73
CA MET A 137 29.59 57.92 -13.45
C MET A 137 30.53 56.84 -14.06
N PRO A 138 31.33 57.16 -15.10
CA PRO A 138 31.13 56.56 -16.43
C PRO A 138 32.43 56.11 -17.15
N VAL A 139 32.30 55.81 -18.46
CA VAL A 139 33.32 55.76 -19.55
C VAL A 139 34.32 54.56 -19.48
N GLU A 140 34.72 53.84 -20.54
CA GLU A 140 34.93 54.12 -21.97
C GLU A 140 34.79 52.87 -22.88
N PRO A 141 34.74 53.04 -24.22
CA PRO A 141 34.39 52.02 -25.21
C PRO A 141 35.61 51.38 -25.91
N VAL A 142 35.44 50.15 -26.41
CA VAL A 142 36.32 49.57 -27.43
C VAL A 142 35.47 48.97 -28.55
N SER A 143 35.48 49.64 -29.70
CA SER A 143 35.25 49.03 -31.03
C SER A 143 36.50 48.21 -31.38
N THR A 144 36.54 47.13 -32.15
CA THR A 144 35.91 46.81 -33.44
C THR A 144 36.38 45.38 -33.76
N THR A 145 35.55 44.51 -34.34
CA THR A 145 35.80 43.89 -35.66
C THR A 145 34.73 42.84 -35.97
N ALA A 146 34.18 43.00 -37.16
CA ALA A 146 33.24 42.12 -37.80
C ALA A 146 33.91 40.82 -38.27
N SER A 147 33.14 39.72 -38.27
CA SER A 147 33.11 38.80 -39.41
C SER A 147 31.87 37.92 -39.34
N ALA A 148 30.93 38.24 -40.23
CA ALA A 148 29.86 37.36 -40.62
C ALA A 148 30.42 36.29 -41.56
N VAL A 149 30.22 35.02 -41.22
CA VAL A 149 30.26 33.93 -42.20
C VAL A 149 28.96 33.14 -42.03
N GLN A 150 28.05 33.38 -42.97
CA GLN A 150 26.93 32.49 -43.24
C GLN A 150 27.49 31.17 -43.78
N ALA A 151 27.26 30.08 -43.06
CA ALA A 151 27.41 28.73 -43.60
C ALA A 151 26.04 28.04 -43.58
N LYS A 152 25.51 27.83 -44.78
CA LYS A 152 24.28 27.08 -45.08
C LYS A 152 24.40 25.64 -44.55
N PRO A 153 23.27 25.04 -44.11
CA PRO A 153 23.23 23.64 -43.72
C PRO A 153 23.43 22.74 -44.94
N LYS A 154 24.48 21.92 -44.91
CA LYS A 154 24.74 20.89 -45.92
C LYS A 154 23.85 19.69 -45.61
N VAL A 155 22.78 19.58 -46.40
CA VAL A 155 21.91 18.40 -46.48
C VAL A 155 22.78 17.21 -46.96
N ILE A 156 22.91 16.20 -46.10
CA ILE A 156 23.50 14.91 -46.44
C ILE A 156 22.38 14.06 -47.04
N PRO A 157 22.50 13.56 -48.28
CA PRO A 157 21.57 12.59 -48.82
C PRO A 157 21.77 11.26 -48.09
N ILE A 158 20.73 10.78 -47.40
CA ILE A 158 20.69 9.40 -46.93
C ILE A 158 20.52 8.52 -48.16
N GLY A 159 21.66 8.01 -48.63
CA GLY A 159 21.73 6.95 -49.63
C GLY A 159 21.16 5.66 -49.04
N ARG A 160 20.19 5.11 -49.77
CA ARG A 160 19.64 3.77 -49.63
C ARG A 160 20.76 2.74 -49.80
N PRO A 161 21.04 1.84 -48.84
CA PRO A 161 21.84 0.67 -49.12
C PRO A 161 20.93 -0.47 -49.58
N ASP A 162 21.36 -1.08 -50.66
CA ASP A 162 20.76 -2.23 -51.32
C ASP A 162 20.57 -3.43 -50.40
N ALA A 163 19.49 -4.15 -50.69
CA ALA A 163 19.18 -5.46 -50.17
C ALA A 163 20.23 -6.48 -50.64
N ALA A 164 21.04 -6.97 -49.71
CA ALA A 164 21.74 -8.24 -49.85
C ALA A 164 21.11 -9.23 -48.87
N ALA A 165 20.25 -10.09 -49.41
CA ALA A 165 19.65 -11.21 -48.70
C ALA A 165 20.71 -12.30 -48.47
N THR A 166 21.26 -12.36 -47.26
CA THR A 166 21.90 -13.57 -46.74
C THR A 166 20.84 -14.35 -45.97
N ASN A 167 20.34 -15.41 -46.61
CA ASN A 167 19.60 -16.49 -45.98
C ASN A 167 20.47 -17.12 -44.89
N LEU A 168 20.16 -16.85 -43.63
CA LEU A 168 20.63 -17.66 -42.50
C LEU A 168 19.49 -18.58 -42.09
N THR A 169 19.56 -19.79 -42.62
CA THR A 169 18.79 -20.95 -42.17
C THR A 169 19.09 -21.19 -40.70
N PRO A 170 18.10 -21.27 -39.81
CA PRO A 170 18.34 -21.70 -38.43
C PRO A 170 18.78 -23.18 -38.42
N PRO A 171 19.72 -23.58 -37.55
CA PRO A 171 20.09 -24.98 -37.43
C PRO A 171 18.91 -25.79 -36.89
N THR A 172 18.39 -26.68 -37.72
CA THR A 172 17.50 -27.76 -37.34
C THR A 172 18.25 -28.69 -36.38
N PHE A 173 17.94 -28.62 -35.09
CA PHE A 173 18.29 -29.69 -34.16
C PHE A 173 17.20 -30.77 -34.24
N GLU A 174 17.44 -31.82 -35.02
CA GLU A 174 16.71 -33.08 -34.90
C GLU A 174 17.16 -33.73 -33.58
N VAL A 175 16.34 -33.59 -32.54
CA VAL A 175 16.43 -34.45 -31.36
C VAL A 175 15.65 -35.72 -31.69
N PRO A 176 16.29 -36.90 -31.78
CA PRO A 176 15.55 -38.14 -31.98
C PRO A 176 14.62 -38.37 -30.79
N ILE A 177 13.33 -38.49 -31.08
CA ILE A 177 12.31 -38.91 -30.12
C ILE A 177 12.50 -40.43 -29.90
N PRO A 178 12.92 -40.91 -28.72
CA PRO A 178 12.81 -42.32 -28.42
C PRO A 178 11.32 -42.65 -28.24
N THR A 179 10.80 -43.46 -29.15
CA THR A 179 9.52 -44.16 -28.99
C THR A 179 9.65 -45.13 -27.82
N VAL A 180 9.30 -44.67 -26.61
CA VAL A 180 9.19 -45.53 -25.44
C VAL A 180 7.79 -46.15 -25.45
N ALA A 181 7.77 -47.46 -25.66
CA ALA A 181 6.59 -48.30 -25.55
C ALA A 181 5.89 -48.10 -24.20
N GLN A 182 4.57 -47.88 -24.28
CA GLN A 182 3.66 -47.91 -23.15
C GLN A 182 3.74 -49.28 -22.46
N ASN A 183 4.28 -49.30 -21.25
CA ASN A 183 4.00 -50.31 -20.23
C ASN A 183 4.32 -49.68 -18.87
N GLN A 184 3.39 -48.87 -18.36
CA GLN A 184 3.39 -48.52 -16.94
C GLN A 184 2.52 -49.51 -16.18
N PRO A 185 3.06 -50.20 -15.15
CA PRO A 185 2.22 -50.80 -14.13
C PRO A 185 1.51 -49.68 -13.37
N SER A 186 0.20 -49.84 -13.15
CA SER A 186 -0.61 -48.98 -12.30
C SER A 186 -0.03 -48.96 -10.89
N VAL A 187 0.78 -47.95 -10.60
CA VAL A 187 1.17 -47.65 -9.22
C VAL A 187 -0.03 -46.96 -8.60
N ASP A 188 -0.72 -47.71 -7.72
CA ASP A 188 -1.71 -47.18 -6.79
C ASP A 188 -1.05 -46.02 -6.05
N THR A 189 -1.32 -44.81 -6.54
CA THR A 189 -0.90 -43.59 -5.90
C THR A 189 -1.93 -43.39 -4.81
N THR A 190 -1.76 -44.11 -3.70
CA THR A 190 -2.47 -43.85 -2.46
C THR A 190 -2.13 -42.41 -2.12
N GLN A 191 -3.04 -41.54 -2.52
CA GLN A 191 -3.07 -40.14 -2.25
C GLN A 191 -2.88 -40.03 -0.75
N ILE A 192 -1.67 -39.64 -0.31
CA ILE A 192 -1.43 -39.16 1.05
C ILE A 192 -2.17 -37.82 1.10
N ARG A 193 -3.49 -37.94 1.18
CA ARG A 193 -4.44 -36.88 1.40
C ARG A 193 -4.15 -36.46 2.82
N CYS A 194 -3.47 -35.32 2.95
CA CYS A 194 -3.11 -34.79 4.26
C CYS A 194 -4.44 -34.54 4.98
N ASN A 195 -4.80 -35.39 5.94
CA ASN A 195 -6.09 -35.31 6.67
C ASN A 195 -6.31 -33.92 7.31
N VAL A 196 -5.24 -33.18 7.55
CA VAL A 196 -5.25 -31.78 8.01
C VAL A 196 -5.99 -30.85 7.04
N LEU A 197 -5.90 -31.10 5.72
CA LEU A 197 -6.52 -30.26 4.69
C LEU A 197 -8.03 -30.49 4.57
N ASP A 198 -8.50 -31.74 4.70
CA ASP A 198 -9.94 -32.03 4.68
C ASP A 198 -10.64 -31.52 5.95
N GLU A 199 -9.92 -31.38 7.07
CA GLU A 199 -10.44 -30.72 8.28
C GLU A 199 -10.46 -29.20 8.12
N LEU A 200 -9.42 -28.59 7.52
CA LEU A 200 -9.37 -27.15 7.26
C LEU A 200 -10.41 -26.65 6.24
N ASP A 201 -10.71 -27.44 5.20
CA ASP A 201 -11.77 -27.10 4.22
C ASP A 201 -13.18 -27.33 4.79
N LYS A 202 -13.36 -28.28 5.71
CA LYS A 202 -14.63 -28.46 6.45
C LYS A 202 -14.83 -27.37 7.48
N GLU A 203 -13.75 -26.82 8.03
CA GLU A 203 -13.75 -25.70 8.97
C GLU A 203 -13.47 -24.37 8.27
N ALA A 204 -14.31 -23.98 7.32
CA ALA A 204 -14.37 -22.62 6.76
C ALA A 204 -14.74 -21.53 7.80
N LYS A 205 -14.24 -21.67 9.04
CA LYS A 205 -14.29 -20.76 10.17
C LYS A 205 -12.86 -20.36 10.53
N HIS A 206 -12.47 -19.22 9.97
CA HIS A 206 -11.74 -18.12 10.62
C HIS A 206 -10.42 -18.50 11.31
N SER A 207 -9.30 -17.99 10.75
CA SER A 207 -8.03 -17.82 11.47
C SER A 207 -7.62 -19.05 12.29
N VAL A 208 -7.25 -20.12 11.60
CA VAL A 208 -6.65 -21.29 12.25
C VAL A 208 -5.36 -20.83 12.93
N ASP A 209 -5.27 -21.02 14.25
CA ASP A 209 -4.04 -20.77 14.98
C ASP A 209 -2.96 -21.74 14.47
N THR A 210 -2.12 -21.25 13.57
CA THR A 210 -1.06 -22.06 12.95
C THR A 210 0.11 -22.32 13.89
N ARG A 211 0.09 -21.82 15.14
CA ARG A 211 1.21 -21.99 16.09
C ARG A 211 1.42 -23.45 16.47
N SER A 212 0.37 -24.27 16.49
CA SER A 212 0.41 -25.70 16.83
C SER A 212 0.57 -26.62 15.61
N VAL A 213 0.44 -26.09 14.38
CA VAL A 213 0.51 -26.90 13.16
C VAL A 213 1.98 -27.10 12.77
N ARG A 214 2.43 -28.37 12.77
CA ARG A 214 3.74 -28.73 12.21
C ARG A 214 3.67 -28.64 10.69
N ILE A 215 4.46 -27.76 10.10
CA ILE A 215 4.52 -27.60 8.65
C ILE A 215 5.45 -28.68 8.11
N GLU A 216 4.89 -29.67 7.41
CA GLU A 216 5.67 -30.74 6.77
C GLU A 216 5.95 -30.39 5.31
N LYS A 217 7.21 -30.62 4.88
CA LYS A 217 7.63 -30.41 3.49
C LYS A 217 6.91 -31.41 2.57
N PRO A 218 6.08 -30.97 1.62
CA PRO A 218 5.45 -31.87 0.66
C PRO A 218 6.50 -32.58 -0.21
N SER A 219 6.17 -33.79 -0.66
CA SER A 219 7.07 -34.62 -1.49
C SER A 219 7.32 -34.04 -2.88
N LYS A 220 6.43 -33.17 -3.37
CA LYS A 220 6.55 -32.47 -4.65
C LYS A 220 6.45 -30.96 -4.43
N PRO A 221 7.25 -30.15 -5.13
CA PRO A 221 7.12 -28.71 -5.11
C PRO A 221 5.78 -28.29 -5.75
N GLY A 222 5.13 -27.30 -5.17
CA GLY A 222 3.82 -26.83 -5.62
C GLY A 222 3.37 -25.54 -4.93
N GLY A 223 2.17 -25.10 -5.27
CA GLY A 223 1.54 -23.92 -4.70
C GLY A 223 2.23 -22.60 -5.09
N LEU A 224 1.82 -21.55 -4.40
CA LEU A 224 2.32 -20.19 -4.61
C LEU A 224 3.84 -20.08 -4.37
N ILE A 225 4.37 -20.80 -3.38
CA ILE A 225 5.78 -20.73 -3.03
C ILE A 225 6.66 -21.28 -4.16
N GLU A 226 6.27 -22.40 -4.77
CA GLU A 226 6.96 -22.94 -5.95
C GLU A 226 6.75 -22.05 -7.18
N TYR A 227 5.53 -21.57 -7.41
CA TYR A 227 5.25 -20.68 -8.55
C TYR A 227 6.13 -19.40 -8.52
N MET A 228 6.49 -18.95 -7.31
CA MET A 228 7.41 -17.83 -7.08
C MET A 228 8.90 -18.20 -7.22
N GLY A 229 9.25 -19.47 -7.38
CA GLY A 229 10.62 -19.97 -7.41
C GLY A 229 11.32 -19.90 -6.05
N LEU A 230 10.55 -19.93 -4.96
CA LEU A 230 11.04 -19.76 -3.59
C LEU A 230 10.88 -21.02 -2.72
N TRP A 231 10.61 -22.17 -3.34
CA TRP A 231 10.45 -23.45 -2.64
C TRP A 231 11.66 -23.81 -1.78
N ASP A 232 12.84 -23.91 -2.39
CA ASP A 232 14.05 -24.27 -1.65
C ASP A 232 14.48 -23.18 -0.66
N TRP A 233 14.20 -21.91 -0.96
CA TRP A 233 14.45 -20.83 -0.02
C TRP A 233 13.59 -20.97 1.24
N PHE A 234 12.28 -21.21 1.08
CA PHE A 234 11.34 -21.33 2.20
C PHE A 234 11.71 -22.49 3.13
N TRP A 235 12.02 -23.67 2.56
CA TRP A 235 12.35 -24.85 3.36
C TRP A 235 13.74 -24.81 4.01
N ARG A 236 14.61 -23.85 3.65
CA ARG A 236 15.88 -23.59 4.35
C ARG A 236 15.71 -22.70 5.59
N LEU A 237 14.57 -22.04 5.75
CA LEU A 237 14.29 -21.21 6.91
C LEU A 237 14.06 -22.08 8.15
N LYS A 238 14.21 -21.49 9.33
CA LYS A 238 13.85 -22.16 10.58
C LYS A 238 12.34 -22.38 10.67
N GLU A 239 11.91 -23.40 11.42
CA GLU A 239 10.49 -23.75 11.54
C GLU A 239 9.64 -22.57 12.05
N GLU A 240 10.17 -21.75 12.95
CA GLU A 240 9.47 -20.57 13.47
C GLU A 240 9.23 -19.52 12.38
N GLN A 241 10.21 -19.31 11.50
CA GLN A 241 10.10 -18.37 10.37
C GLN A 241 9.14 -18.90 9.31
N GLN A 242 9.16 -20.22 9.05
CA GLN A 242 8.21 -20.86 8.15
C GLN A 242 6.77 -20.66 8.66
N LYS A 243 6.54 -20.89 9.97
CA LYS A 243 5.22 -20.69 10.61
C LYS A 243 4.78 -19.23 10.54
N GLU A 244 5.68 -18.29 10.80
CA GLU A 244 5.37 -16.86 10.71
C GLU A 244 5.01 -16.46 9.28
N ILE A 245 5.79 -16.89 8.28
CA ILE A 245 5.49 -16.62 6.87
C ILE A 245 4.13 -17.18 6.46
N VAL A 246 3.84 -18.44 6.81
CA VAL A 246 2.54 -19.06 6.51
C VAL A 246 1.41 -18.30 7.18
N SER A 247 1.59 -17.92 8.44
CA SER A 247 0.61 -17.08 9.16
C SER A 247 0.36 -15.76 8.43
N ILE A 248 1.42 -15.05 8.00
CA ILE A 248 1.28 -13.79 7.26
C ILE A 248 0.55 -13.99 5.92
N LEU A 249 0.93 -15.02 5.16
CA LEU A 249 0.38 -15.27 3.82
C LEU A 249 -1.06 -15.77 3.84
N THR A 250 -1.47 -16.45 4.92
CA THR A 250 -2.83 -16.97 5.10
C THR A 250 -3.74 -16.01 5.87
N ASP A 251 -3.19 -14.94 6.43
CA ASP A 251 -3.96 -13.89 7.11
C ASP A 251 -4.86 -13.14 6.10
N GLY A 252 -6.18 -13.20 6.32
CA GLY A 252 -7.20 -12.62 5.44
C GLY A 252 -7.84 -13.58 4.42
N THR A 253 -7.78 -14.89 4.67
CA THR A 253 -8.61 -15.97 4.06
C THR A 253 -8.53 -16.20 2.54
N LYS A 254 -7.81 -15.38 1.76
CA LYS A 254 -7.74 -15.54 0.30
C LYS A 254 -6.88 -16.72 -0.17
N VAL A 255 -5.91 -17.12 0.65
CA VAL A 255 -4.92 -18.15 0.32
C VAL A 255 -4.83 -19.11 1.49
N SER A 256 -5.12 -20.38 1.24
CA SER A 256 -4.99 -21.46 2.22
C SER A 256 -3.57 -22.04 2.22
N GLN A 257 -3.23 -22.87 3.21
CA GLN A 257 -1.96 -23.63 3.18
C GLN A 257 -1.89 -24.56 1.95
N PHE A 258 -3.03 -25.09 1.51
CA PHE A 258 -3.10 -25.87 0.28
C PHE A 258 -2.69 -25.04 -0.94
N ASP A 259 -3.19 -23.81 -1.05
CA ASP A 259 -2.81 -22.88 -2.12
C ASP A 259 -1.31 -22.50 -2.07
N LEU A 260 -0.73 -22.44 -0.87
CA LEU A 260 0.68 -22.11 -0.70
C LEU A 260 1.64 -23.21 -1.17
N PHE A 261 1.30 -24.48 -0.96
CA PHE A 261 2.26 -25.57 -1.10
C PHE A 261 1.88 -26.70 -2.05
N GLN A 262 0.60 -26.92 -2.32
CA GLN A 262 0.14 -28.14 -3.01
C GLN A 262 -0.63 -27.84 -4.29
N ARG A 263 -1.37 -26.73 -4.33
CA ARG A 263 -2.14 -26.36 -5.51
C ARG A 263 -1.23 -26.15 -6.70
N GLU A 264 -1.52 -26.82 -7.81
CA GLU A 264 -0.82 -26.53 -9.06
C GLU A 264 -1.30 -25.16 -9.59
N ILE A 265 -0.39 -24.18 -9.59
CA ILE A 265 -0.66 -22.83 -10.07
C ILE A 265 0.08 -22.65 -11.38
N ASN A 266 -0.66 -22.69 -12.49
CA ASN A 266 -0.11 -22.42 -13.82
C ASN A 266 -0.20 -20.93 -14.19
N VAL A 267 -1.28 -20.25 -13.77
CA VAL A 267 -1.52 -18.83 -14.04
C VAL A 267 -2.23 -18.20 -12.84
N LEU A 268 -1.76 -17.03 -12.41
CA LEU A 268 -2.44 -16.21 -11.40
C LEU A 268 -3.41 -15.24 -12.08
N LYS A 269 -4.58 -15.04 -11.46
CA LYS A 269 -5.57 -14.06 -11.94
C LYS A 269 -5.07 -12.62 -11.69
N PRO A 270 -5.42 -11.64 -12.52
CA PRO A 270 -5.01 -10.25 -12.29
C PRO A 270 -5.43 -9.66 -10.93
N SER A 271 -6.60 -10.07 -10.42
CA SER A 271 -7.09 -9.69 -9.08
C SER A 271 -6.18 -10.15 -7.93
N PHE A 272 -5.22 -11.05 -8.20
CA PHE A 272 -4.20 -11.49 -7.26
C PHE A 272 -3.10 -10.45 -7.05
N ALA A 273 -2.94 -9.47 -7.94
CA ALA A 273 -1.99 -8.38 -7.77
C ALA A 273 -2.19 -7.61 -6.46
N SER A 274 -3.45 -7.43 -6.06
CA SER A 274 -3.81 -6.80 -4.78
C SER A 274 -3.28 -7.55 -3.57
N TYR A 275 -3.43 -8.88 -3.60
CA TYR A 275 -2.87 -9.75 -2.57
C TYR A 275 -1.34 -9.67 -2.54
N CYS A 276 -0.67 -9.68 -3.70
CA CYS A 276 0.78 -9.60 -3.79
C CYS A 276 1.35 -8.37 -3.08
N TRP A 277 0.84 -7.17 -3.36
CA TRP A 277 1.39 -5.95 -2.73
C TRP A 277 1.03 -5.84 -1.25
N GLN A 278 -0.15 -6.31 -0.83
CA GLN A 278 -0.55 -6.33 0.59
C GLN A 278 0.34 -7.25 1.42
N MET A 279 0.55 -8.48 0.94
CA MET A 279 1.39 -9.46 1.63
C MET A 279 2.86 -9.04 1.60
N ALA A 280 3.35 -8.52 0.48
CA ALA A 280 4.71 -7.99 0.39
C ALA A 280 4.95 -6.89 1.43
N ASN A 281 3.99 -5.97 1.64
CA ASN A 281 4.12 -4.94 2.68
C ASN A 281 4.28 -5.54 4.08
N ARG A 282 3.47 -6.56 4.42
CA ARG A 282 3.53 -7.24 5.72
C ARG A 282 4.83 -8.01 5.91
N LEU A 283 5.27 -8.72 4.88
CA LEU A 283 6.52 -9.48 4.87
C LEU A 283 7.73 -8.58 5.01
N MET A 284 7.75 -7.42 4.33
CA MET A 284 8.80 -6.42 4.52
C MET A 284 8.86 -6.00 5.99
N HIS A 285 7.74 -5.70 6.65
CA HIS A 285 7.75 -5.33 8.08
C HIS A 285 8.35 -6.38 9.01
N ARG A 286 8.49 -7.64 8.57
CA ARG A 286 9.09 -8.76 9.30
C ARG A 286 10.45 -9.21 8.74
N ASP A 287 11.10 -8.37 7.92
CA ASP A 287 12.40 -8.64 7.29
C ASP A 287 12.41 -9.83 6.29
N TYR A 288 11.26 -10.29 5.83
CA TYR A 288 11.13 -11.33 4.78
C TYR A 288 11.17 -10.73 3.37
N ASP A 289 12.26 -10.02 3.09
CA ASP A 289 12.42 -9.17 1.91
C ASP A 289 12.54 -9.96 0.60
N GLU A 290 13.15 -11.15 0.61
CA GLU A 290 13.25 -12.03 -0.57
C GLU A 290 11.86 -12.50 -1.03
N LEU A 291 11.03 -12.95 -0.08
CA LEU A 291 9.66 -13.38 -0.35
C LEU A 291 8.76 -12.21 -0.78
N ALA A 292 8.89 -11.07 -0.10
CA ALA A 292 8.17 -9.85 -0.48
C ALA A 292 8.52 -9.46 -1.92
N THR A 293 9.80 -9.47 -2.28
CA THR A 293 10.25 -9.12 -3.64
C THR A 293 9.71 -10.11 -4.67
N GLY A 294 9.72 -11.42 -4.37
CA GLY A 294 9.13 -12.45 -5.23
C GLY A 294 7.64 -12.19 -5.52
N LEU A 295 6.86 -11.83 -4.49
CA LEU A 295 5.45 -11.46 -4.65
C LEU A 295 5.29 -10.21 -5.51
N LEU A 296 6.11 -9.18 -5.31
CA LEU A 296 6.04 -7.95 -6.09
C LEU A 296 6.37 -8.20 -7.58
N ILE A 297 7.35 -9.07 -7.88
CA ILE A 297 7.72 -9.44 -9.26
C ILE A 297 6.52 -10.09 -9.93
N LYS A 298 5.97 -11.14 -9.30
CA LYS A 298 4.81 -11.85 -9.84
C LYS A 298 3.59 -10.95 -9.96
N GLY A 299 3.34 -10.10 -8.97
CA GLY A 299 2.26 -9.11 -9.01
C GLY A 299 2.34 -8.20 -10.24
N LEU A 300 3.52 -7.67 -10.57
CA LEU A 300 3.71 -6.83 -11.76
C LEU A 300 3.52 -7.58 -13.08
N THR A 301 3.71 -8.90 -13.11
CA THR A 301 3.50 -9.70 -14.34
C THR A 301 2.03 -9.97 -14.65
N ILE A 302 1.15 -9.89 -13.64
CA ILE A 302 -0.27 -10.27 -13.78
C ILE A 302 -1.22 -9.08 -13.63
N VAL A 303 -0.74 -7.94 -13.15
CA VAL A 303 -1.60 -6.79 -12.83
C VAL A 303 -2.22 -6.17 -14.09
N ASP A 304 -3.53 -6.00 -14.07
CA ASP A 304 -4.31 -5.29 -15.08
C ASP A 304 -4.78 -3.91 -14.59
N SER A 305 -5.11 -3.80 -13.31
CA SER A 305 -5.56 -2.58 -12.66
C SER A 305 -4.44 -1.54 -12.53
N LYS A 306 -4.72 -0.30 -12.97
CA LYS A 306 -3.81 0.84 -12.79
C LYS A 306 -3.49 1.10 -11.32
N HIS A 307 -4.49 0.92 -10.43
CA HIS A 307 -4.31 1.12 -9.00
C HIS A 307 -3.39 0.06 -8.40
N ASP A 308 -3.62 -1.22 -8.68
CA ASP A 308 -2.74 -2.28 -8.15
C ASP A 308 -1.31 -2.15 -8.71
N LYS A 309 -1.17 -1.73 -9.97
CA LYS A 309 0.14 -1.48 -10.59
C LYS A 309 0.88 -0.33 -9.90
N GLU A 310 0.17 0.74 -9.59
CA GLU A 310 0.69 1.84 -8.78
C GLU A 310 1.12 1.33 -7.40
N MET A 311 0.26 0.59 -6.69
CA MET A 311 0.57 0.06 -5.36
C MET A 311 1.78 -0.86 -5.36
N LEU A 312 1.91 -1.73 -6.37
CA LEU A 312 3.09 -2.57 -6.57
C LEU A 312 4.36 -1.72 -6.74
N HIS A 313 4.32 -0.66 -7.53
CA HIS A 313 5.45 0.26 -7.68
C HIS A 313 5.77 1.03 -6.39
N ILE A 314 4.76 1.45 -5.61
CA ILE A 314 4.97 2.05 -4.29
C ILE A 314 5.68 1.06 -3.35
N MET A 315 5.29 -0.22 -3.36
CA MET A 315 5.94 -1.24 -2.54
C MET A 315 7.39 -1.48 -2.96
N TYR A 316 7.68 -1.53 -4.26
CA TYR A 316 9.07 -1.60 -4.75
C TYR A 316 9.90 -0.41 -4.32
N ALA A 317 9.35 0.80 -4.40
CA ALA A 317 10.05 2.00 -3.93
C ALA A 317 10.41 1.88 -2.45
N LYS A 318 9.45 1.48 -1.59
CA LYS A 318 9.70 1.23 -0.17
C LYS A 318 10.79 0.18 0.06
N TYR A 319 10.75 -0.93 -0.68
CA TYR A 319 11.75 -1.99 -0.62
C TYR A 319 13.16 -1.45 -0.90
N PHE A 320 13.35 -0.78 -2.03
CA PHE A 320 14.66 -0.24 -2.41
C PHE A 320 15.15 0.81 -1.43
N TYR A 321 14.28 1.70 -0.96
CA TYR A 321 14.65 2.69 0.05
C TYR A 321 15.08 2.06 1.39
N ARG A 322 14.38 1.02 1.86
CA ARG A 322 14.78 0.27 3.06
C ARG A 322 16.15 -0.38 2.91
N ARG A 323 16.42 -0.96 1.73
CA ARG A 323 17.66 -1.69 1.43
C ARG A 323 18.76 -0.81 0.82
N ARG A 324 18.62 0.51 0.87
CA ARG A 324 19.51 1.46 0.16
C ARG A 324 20.99 1.35 0.47
N HIS A 325 21.32 0.94 1.69
CA HIS A 325 22.71 0.74 2.12
C HIS A 325 23.30 -0.62 1.72
N LYS A 326 22.44 -1.57 1.32
CA LYS A 326 22.82 -2.95 0.97
C LYS A 326 22.79 -3.20 -0.53
N ILE A 327 21.94 -2.48 -1.27
CA ILE A 327 21.74 -2.67 -2.71
C ILE A 327 22.40 -1.51 -3.47
N PRO A 328 23.33 -1.78 -4.39
CA PRO A 328 23.90 -0.73 -5.24
C PRO A 328 22.80 -0.12 -6.13
N ASN A 329 22.86 1.19 -6.34
CA ASN A 329 21.88 1.95 -7.14
C ASN A 329 20.43 1.87 -6.62
N ALA A 330 20.25 1.58 -5.33
CA ALA A 330 18.91 1.48 -4.74
C ALA A 330 18.15 2.80 -4.77
N TYR A 331 18.82 3.95 -4.66
CA TYR A 331 18.15 5.24 -4.81
C TYR A 331 17.57 5.41 -6.20
N GLU A 332 18.33 5.10 -7.24
CA GLU A 332 17.92 5.21 -8.64
C GLU A 332 16.74 4.26 -8.93
N ALA A 333 16.80 3.04 -8.40
CA ALA A 333 15.69 2.09 -8.48
C ALA A 333 14.43 2.62 -7.75
N CYS A 334 14.60 3.16 -6.54
CA CYS A 334 13.50 3.74 -5.77
C CYS A 334 12.86 4.94 -6.49
N ILE A 335 13.67 5.86 -7.02
CA ILE A 335 13.21 7.03 -7.78
C ILE A 335 12.40 6.57 -9.00
N ASN A 336 12.94 5.60 -9.77
CA ASN A 336 12.26 5.06 -10.95
C ASN A 336 10.87 4.47 -10.59
N HIS A 337 10.78 3.74 -9.48
CA HIS A 337 9.50 3.19 -9.02
C HIS A 337 8.55 4.26 -8.48
N CYS A 338 9.05 5.30 -7.81
CA CYS A 338 8.24 6.46 -7.41
C CYS A 338 7.67 7.17 -8.65
N ASP A 339 8.49 7.43 -9.66
CA ASP A 339 8.05 8.09 -10.90
C ASP A 339 7.03 7.24 -11.66
N LYS A 340 7.20 5.92 -11.72
CA LYS A 340 6.21 5.02 -12.32
C LYS A 340 4.88 5.05 -11.57
N ALA A 341 4.91 5.07 -10.24
CA ALA A 341 3.70 5.19 -9.43
C ALA A 341 2.99 6.54 -9.66
N ILE A 342 3.73 7.65 -9.63
CA ILE A 342 3.16 8.99 -9.87
C ILE A 342 2.60 9.11 -11.28
N LYS A 343 3.31 8.65 -12.31
CA LYS A 343 2.80 8.66 -13.70
C LYS A 343 1.57 7.79 -13.86
N SER A 344 1.51 6.64 -13.17
CA SER A 344 0.32 5.79 -13.15
C SER A 344 -0.89 6.57 -12.62
N PHE A 345 -0.71 7.30 -11.52
CA PHE A 345 -1.72 8.20 -10.94
C PHE A 345 -2.12 9.34 -11.88
N GLU A 346 -1.15 10.09 -12.41
CA GLU A 346 -1.40 11.24 -13.28
C GLU A 346 -2.11 10.84 -14.59
N SER A 347 -1.90 9.61 -15.06
CA SER A 347 -2.60 9.05 -16.23
C SER A 347 -4.01 8.54 -15.93
N ASP A 348 -4.39 8.55 -14.66
CA ASP A 348 -5.68 8.10 -14.20
C ASP A 348 -6.65 9.28 -14.08
N ARG A 349 -7.87 9.11 -14.61
CA ARG A 349 -8.93 10.13 -14.54
C ARG A 349 -9.90 9.87 -13.38
N GLU A 350 -9.67 8.80 -12.62
CA GLU A 350 -10.50 8.41 -11.50
C GLU A 350 -10.32 9.35 -10.29
N THR A 351 -11.43 9.63 -9.59
CA THR A 351 -11.45 10.34 -8.31
C THR A 351 -11.04 9.41 -7.18
N ARG A 352 -9.78 8.96 -7.17
CA ARG A 352 -9.23 8.12 -6.12
C ARG A 352 -8.23 8.88 -5.26
N PRO A 353 -7.94 8.39 -4.03
CA PRO A 353 -6.95 9.03 -3.17
C PRO A 353 -5.59 9.15 -3.87
N LYS A 354 -5.01 10.36 -3.80
CA LYS A 354 -3.71 10.72 -4.39
C LYS A 354 -2.58 9.99 -3.63
N PRO A 355 -1.62 9.31 -4.29
CA PRO A 355 -0.59 8.53 -3.61
C PRO A 355 0.51 9.42 -3.00
N ILE A 356 0.46 9.60 -1.68
CA ILE A 356 1.40 10.49 -0.96
C ILE A 356 2.79 9.86 -0.81
N ALA A 357 2.83 8.53 -0.71
CA ALA A 357 4.04 7.78 -0.39
C ALA A 357 5.20 8.00 -1.39
N PRO A 358 5.00 7.98 -2.73
CA PRO A 358 6.04 8.32 -3.68
C PRO A 358 6.69 9.69 -3.45
N PHE A 359 5.89 10.73 -3.22
CA PHE A 359 6.42 12.08 -3.01
C PHE A 359 7.24 12.16 -1.72
N LYS A 360 6.76 11.56 -0.62
CA LYS A 360 7.52 11.50 0.64
C LYS A 360 8.85 10.75 0.49
N LEU A 361 8.86 9.62 -0.23
CA LEU A 361 10.09 8.88 -0.49
C LEU A 361 11.08 9.71 -1.33
N LEU A 362 10.61 10.35 -2.40
CA LEU A 362 11.44 11.23 -3.21
C LEU A 362 12.02 12.38 -2.39
N THR A 363 11.24 13.00 -1.50
CA THR A 363 11.76 14.06 -0.63
C THR A 363 12.87 13.57 0.28
N MET A 364 12.68 12.40 0.92
CA MET A 364 13.70 11.80 1.79
C MET A 364 14.98 11.46 1.01
N ILE A 365 14.85 10.92 -0.21
CA ILE A 365 15.98 10.53 -1.05
C ILE A 365 16.81 11.74 -1.48
N TYR A 366 16.17 12.78 -2.01
CA TYR A 366 16.89 13.96 -2.47
C TYR A 366 17.47 14.78 -1.32
N GLU A 367 16.84 14.76 -0.14
CA GLU A 367 17.42 15.30 1.08
C GLU A 367 18.68 14.53 1.50
N GLU A 368 18.64 13.20 1.56
CA GLU A 368 19.80 12.35 1.88
C GLU A 368 20.94 12.54 0.88
N LYS A 369 20.63 12.68 -0.42
CA LYS A 369 21.61 12.96 -1.49
C LYS A 369 22.08 14.43 -1.50
N ARG A 370 21.52 15.30 -0.67
CA ARG A 370 21.74 16.76 -0.63
C ARG A 370 21.48 17.45 -1.98
N ASP A 371 20.61 16.89 -2.81
CA ASP A 371 20.17 17.49 -4.07
C ASP A 371 18.93 18.35 -3.83
N PHE A 372 19.15 19.51 -3.22
CA PHE A 372 18.06 20.41 -2.82
C PHE A 372 17.27 20.99 -4.00
N LYS A 373 17.88 21.05 -5.20
CA LYS A 373 17.19 21.49 -6.40
C LYS A 373 16.14 20.47 -6.82
N LYS A 374 16.52 19.19 -6.90
CA LYS A 374 15.56 18.11 -7.18
C LYS A 374 14.50 17.98 -6.09
N LEU A 375 14.89 18.18 -4.83
CA LEU A 375 13.95 18.20 -3.71
C LEU A 375 12.87 19.28 -3.89
N LEU A 376 13.26 20.48 -4.29
CA LEU A 376 12.33 21.58 -4.56
C LEU A 376 11.40 21.25 -5.74
N GLU A 377 11.92 20.68 -6.83
CA GLU A 377 11.12 20.20 -7.98
C GLU A 377 10.06 19.17 -7.53
N VAL A 378 10.42 18.25 -6.63
CA VAL A 378 9.49 17.26 -6.07
C VAL A 378 8.42 17.92 -5.22
N CYS A 379 8.78 18.88 -4.36
CA CYS A 379 7.81 19.63 -3.56
C CYS A 379 6.81 20.40 -4.43
N ASP A 380 7.28 21.10 -5.46
CA ASP A 380 6.41 21.84 -6.38
C ASP A 380 5.46 20.90 -7.14
N ARG A 381 5.96 19.76 -7.64
CA ARG A 381 5.10 18.75 -8.28
C ARG A 381 4.08 18.17 -7.31
N ALA A 382 4.48 17.88 -6.07
CA ALA A 382 3.56 17.40 -5.03
C ALA A 382 2.46 18.42 -4.74
N ILE A 383 2.80 19.70 -4.55
CA ILE A 383 1.82 20.77 -4.29
C ILE A 383 0.81 20.88 -5.43
N ALA A 384 1.26 20.81 -6.69
CA ALA A 384 0.37 20.81 -7.84
C ALA A 384 -0.59 19.61 -7.84
N VAL A 385 -0.10 18.42 -7.48
CA VAL A 385 -0.95 17.22 -7.36
C VAL A 385 -1.93 17.35 -6.19
N TYR A 386 -1.51 17.89 -5.04
CA TYR A 386 -2.29 17.99 -3.80
C TYR A 386 -3.02 19.32 -3.63
N GLU A 387 -3.24 20.07 -4.71
CA GLU A 387 -3.88 21.38 -4.65
C GLU A 387 -5.17 21.35 -3.84
N ALA A 388 -5.30 22.31 -2.91
CA ALA A 388 -6.42 22.47 -1.97
C ALA A 388 -6.67 21.29 -1.01
N THR A 389 -5.67 20.42 -0.79
CA THR A 389 -5.74 19.34 0.21
C THR A 389 -4.74 19.54 1.35
N PRO A 390 -5.06 19.15 2.60
CA PRO A 390 -4.13 19.27 3.75
C PRO A 390 -2.78 18.59 3.53
N GLU A 391 -2.73 17.59 2.65
CA GLU A 391 -1.51 16.88 2.27
C GLU A 391 -0.46 17.81 1.62
N ALA A 392 -0.88 18.91 0.99
CA ALA A 392 0.04 19.88 0.39
C ALA A 392 0.84 20.67 1.43
N ASP A 393 0.29 20.90 2.63
CA ASP A 393 0.90 21.75 3.66
C ASP A 393 2.31 21.29 4.05
N GLY A 394 2.53 19.97 4.13
CA GLY A 394 3.83 19.40 4.42
C GLY A 394 4.87 19.76 3.36
N PHE A 395 4.49 19.68 2.08
CA PHE A 395 5.38 20.00 0.96
C PHE A 395 5.62 21.51 0.82
N ILE A 396 4.62 22.35 1.13
CA ILE A 396 4.76 23.82 1.18
C ILE A 396 5.83 24.21 2.21
N ARG A 397 5.73 23.67 3.43
CA ARG A 397 6.72 23.96 4.49
C ARG A 397 8.13 23.58 4.09
N ILE A 398 8.32 22.38 3.54
CA ILE A 398 9.64 21.91 3.07
C ILE A 398 10.18 22.85 1.99
N ARG A 399 9.36 23.17 0.98
CA ARG A 399 9.74 24.09 -0.11
C ARG A 399 10.17 25.45 0.42
N ASP A 400 9.41 26.03 1.35
CA ASP A 400 9.68 27.38 1.87
C ASP A 400 10.97 27.41 2.70
N VAL A 401 11.26 26.35 3.47
CA VAL A 401 12.54 26.17 4.16
C VAL A 401 13.70 26.07 3.16
N LEU A 402 13.52 25.31 2.08
CA LEU A 402 14.56 25.14 1.05
C LEU A 402 14.83 26.42 0.29
N LYS A 403 13.78 27.18 -0.08
CA LYS A 403 13.91 28.49 -0.73
C LYS A 403 14.72 29.46 0.11
N LYS A 404 14.40 29.58 1.40
CA LYS A 404 15.18 30.39 2.35
C LYS A 404 16.64 29.94 2.43
N ARG A 405 16.89 28.63 2.49
CA ARG A 405 18.25 28.06 2.57
C ARG A 405 19.05 28.29 1.30
N LEU A 406 18.41 28.27 0.13
CA LEU A 406 19.04 28.46 -1.17
C LEU A 406 19.11 29.93 -1.60
N GLY A 407 18.44 30.84 -0.89
CA GLY A 407 18.38 32.27 -1.22
C GLY A 407 17.53 32.56 -2.47
N VAL A 408 16.49 31.78 -2.73
CA VAL A 408 15.63 31.86 -3.92
C VAL A 408 14.19 32.19 -3.56
#